data_AF-A0A5N5J6R4-F1
#
_entry.id   AF-A0A5N5J6R4-F1
#
_cell.length_a   1.000
_cell.length_b   1.000
_cell.length_c   1.000
_cell.angle_alpha   90.00
_cell.angle_beta   90.00
_cell.angle_gamma   90.00
#
_symmetry.space_group_name_H-M   'P 1'
#
loop_
_entity.id
_entity.type
_entity.pdbx_description
1 polymer ?
#
loop_
_entity_poly.entity_id
_entity_poly.type
_entity_poly.pdbx_seq_one_letter_code
_entity_poly.pdbx_strand_id
1 'polypeptide(L)'
;MSLTMLTSSIVAMAKIPVALSIRTADAILKFATLVFTAAGDATVVDLVLGVIGHSLEATGRSLGEASQVWRGIFTNSTNEATLRYALDHLYELIRFLYDLFKPGNVIPRFPAADGTIENGAVEFPGRDNPYNELDLRQAVNRRAIIYQVNRVLLTLSIILKKGRESASEGLERLEINASLPSDFDQDGNPPPPTYLSRLVSSPGRWTNQKWLFVNGVANEFVWFQLSCDKIRDTFGREVKGIYNRSDGILWDLIECAGEHSAAGKNDLIERTPSSKAAEEILKRELTDALWPVSGAAPNKVVMIAHSQGCMILRLALQTLVKETKNSDRRSQMKERLRVFTFGNPSIDWRVVDATETERSLSDYAKITEHFAHLADFVARVGVVGHRYDQDSGYGEQSVFISKNGKAHLFGAHYPLGAEAYENGTNAKLFEAVGGEEIA
;
A
#
# COMPACT_ATOMS: atom_id res chain seq x y z
N MET A 1 10.03 -3.52 43.29
CA MET A 1 11.36 -3.36 42.69
C MET A 1 11.34 -2.10 41.84
N SER A 2 12.17 -1.10 42.17
CA SER A 2 12.04 0.27 41.68
C SER A 2 12.50 0.44 40.23
N LEU A 3 11.77 1.29 39.49
CA LEU A 3 11.96 1.71 38.09
C LEU A 3 13.38 2.23 37.77
N THR A 4 14.14 2.54 38.81
CA THR A 4 15.52 3.04 38.76
C THR A 4 16.54 1.97 38.38
N MET A 5 16.25 0.67 38.55
CA MET A 5 17.15 -0.39 38.07
C MET A 5 16.99 -0.70 36.57
N LEU A 6 15.85 -0.34 35.97
CA LEU A 6 15.61 -0.56 34.53
C LEU A 6 16.41 0.42 33.65
N THR A 7 16.60 1.66 34.13
CA THR A 7 17.33 2.69 33.38
C THR A 7 18.84 2.42 33.34
N SER A 8 19.41 1.80 34.39
CA SER A 8 20.83 1.47 34.44
C SER A 8 21.23 0.37 33.45
N SER A 9 20.34 -0.60 33.16
CA SER A 9 20.61 -1.65 32.17
C SER A 9 20.51 -1.15 30.72
N ILE A 10 19.66 -0.15 30.45
CA ILE A 10 19.52 0.46 29.12
C ILE A 10 20.74 1.33 28.79
N VAL A 11 21.29 2.05 29.77
CA VAL A 11 22.49 2.89 29.58
C VAL A 11 23.77 2.05 29.42
N ALA A 12 23.82 0.84 29.98
CA ALA A 12 24.97 -0.07 29.81
C ALA A 12 25.06 -0.72 28.42
N MET A 13 23.97 -0.80 27.65
CA MET A 13 24.00 -1.32 26.27
C MET A 13 24.49 -0.32 25.22
N ALA A 14 24.71 0.94 25.60
CA ALA A 14 25.17 2.01 24.69
C ALA A 14 26.67 1.96 24.32
N LYS A 15 27.40 0.89 24.70
CA LYS A 15 28.82 0.72 24.37
C LYS A 15 29.18 -0.70 23.96
N ILE A 16 28.60 -1.22 22.88
CA ILE A 16 29.17 -2.39 22.17
C ILE A 16 28.95 -2.22 20.65
N PRO A 17 30.03 -2.17 19.83
CA PRO A 17 29.93 -2.13 18.38
C PRO A 17 29.90 -3.55 17.83
N VAL A 18 28.72 -4.20 17.78
CA VAL A 18 28.57 -5.50 17.10
C VAL A 18 27.16 -5.56 16.49
N ALA A 19 27.07 -6.04 15.25
CA ALA A 19 25.81 -6.39 14.61
C ALA A 19 24.91 -7.18 15.56
N LEU A 20 23.63 -6.82 15.67
CA LEU A 20 22.69 -7.50 16.56
C LEU A 20 22.65 -8.99 16.21
N SER A 21 23.05 -9.85 17.15
CA SER A 21 22.98 -11.30 16.95
C SER A 21 21.52 -11.74 16.85
N ILE A 22 21.26 -12.80 16.07
CA ILE A 22 19.93 -13.43 15.90
C ILE A 22 19.23 -13.69 17.25
N ARG A 23 19.99 -14.01 18.32
CA ARG A 23 19.45 -14.24 19.66
C ARG A 23 18.89 -12.97 20.32
N THR A 24 19.45 -11.81 20.01
CA THR A 24 18.99 -10.51 20.54
C THR A 24 17.74 -10.06 19.79
N ALA A 25 17.69 -10.28 18.47
CA ALA A 25 16.49 -10.06 17.66
C ALA A 25 15.33 -10.98 18.12
N ASP A 26 15.62 -12.26 18.39
CA ASP A 26 14.65 -13.21 18.96
C ASP A 26 14.18 -12.82 20.35
N ALA A 27 15.04 -12.24 21.19
CA ALA A 27 14.67 -11.77 22.52
C ALA A 27 13.76 -10.54 22.46
N ILE A 28 14.04 -9.61 21.53
CA ILE A 28 13.16 -8.45 21.26
C ILE A 28 11.84 -8.92 20.67
N LEU A 29 11.86 -9.90 19.75
CA LEU A 29 10.67 -10.49 19.15
C LEU A 29 9.81 -11.22 20.19
N LYS A 30 10.43 -11.95 21.12
CA LYS A 30 9.74 -12.61 22.25
C LYS A 30 9.19 -11.59 23.25
N PHE A 31 9.92 -10.53 23.55
CA PHE A 31 9.47 -9.46 24.44
C PHE A 31 8.31 -8.67 23.84
N ALA A 32 8.42 -8.28 22.57
CA ALA A 32 7.31 -7.70 21.81
C ALA A 32 6.12 -8.68 21.85
N THR A 33 6.30 -9.93 21.42
CA THR A 33 5.22 -10.93 21.46
C THR A 33 4.58 -11.03 22.85
N LEU A 34 5.36 -11.08 23.94
CA LEU A 34 4.82 -11.13 25.30
C LEU A 34 4.01 -9.87 25.66
N VAL A 35 4.47 -8.68 25.28
CA VAL A 35 3.75 -7.43 25.54
C VAL A 35 2.49 -7.33 24.66
N PHE A 36 2.59 -7.66 23.37
CA PHE A 36 1.49 -7.67 22.40
C PHE A 36 0.44 -8.77 22.69
N THR A 37 0.81 -9.84 23.42
CA THR A 37 -0.12 -10.93 23.80
C THR A 37 -0.74 -10.69 25.19
N ALA A 38 -0.13 -9.85 26.04
CA ALA A 38 -0.58 -9.58 27.40
C ALA A 38 -1.34 -8.24 27.55
N ALA A 39 -1.24 -7.33 26.59
CA ALA A 39 -1.87 -6.02 26.63
C ALA A 39 -3.16 -6.00 25.78
N GLY A 40 -4.20 -5.33 26.28
CA GLY A 40 -5.41 -5.07 25.48
C GLY A 40 -5.11 -4.17 24.28
N ASP A 41 -5.93 -4.26 23.23
CA ASP A 41 -5.68 -3.63 21.92
C ASP A 41 -5.35 -2.13 22.00
N ALA A 42 -5.99 -1.39 22.91
CA ALA A 42 -5.68 0.03 23.15
C ALA A 42 -4.27 0.26 23.73
N THR A 43 -3.84 -0.57 24.68
CA THR A 43 -2.51 -0.48 25.30
C THR A 43 -1.41 -0.89 24.32
N VAL A 44 -1.70 -1.82 23.42
CA VAL A 44 -0.78 -2.22 22.36
C VAL A 44 -0.62 -1.11 21.32
N VAL A 45 -1.71 -0.50 20.89
CA VAL A 45 -1.67 0.67 19.99
C VAL A 45 -0.97 1.83 20.67
N ASP A 46 -1.26 2.13 21.94
CA ASP A 46 -0.57 3.18 22.69
C ASP A 46 0.92 2.88 22.89
N LEU A 47 1.32 1.61 23.00
CA LEU A 47 2.72 1.21 23.05
C LEU A 47 3.39 1.34 21.69
N VAL A 48 2.73 0.95 20.59
CA VAL A 48 3.24 1.14 19.22
C VAL A 48 3.38 2.63 18.94
N LEU A 49 2.37 3.43 19.26
CA LEU A 49 2.38 4.89 19.15
C LEU A 49 3.39 5.52 20.10
N GLY A 50 3.63 4.95 21.28
CA GLY A 50 4.64 5.38 22.23
C GLY A 50 6.05 5.02 21.77
N VAL A 51 6.25 3.86 21.16
CA VAL A 51 7.54 3.45 20.57
C VAL A 51 7.81 4.28 19.32
N ILE A 52 6.83 4.47 18.42
CA ILE A 52 6.94 5.35 17.26
C ILE A 52 7.16 6.79 17.73
N GLY A 53 6.36 7.26 18.69
CA GLY A 53 6.43 8.60 19.29
C GLY A 53 7.76 8.88 19.96
N HIS A 54 8.26 7.99 20.83
CA HIS A 54 9.57 8.11 21.46
C HIS A 54 10.72 7.85 20.47
N SER A 55 10.53 7.02 19.44
CA SER A 55 11.52 6.91 18.36
C SER A 55 11.59 8.20 17.57
N LEU A 56 10.45 8.84 17.31
CA LEU A 56 10.35 10.16 16.67
C LEU A 56 10.84 11.28 17.59
N GLU A 57 10.67 11.19 18.90
CA GLU A 57 11.16 12.16 19.90
C GLU A 57 12.67 12.02 20.12
N ALA A 58 13.18 10.78 20.14
CA ALA A 58 14.60 10.48 20.15
C ALA A 58 15.24 10.90 18.82
N THR A 59 14.53 10.69 17.69
CA THR A 59 14.91 11.26 16.39
C THR A 59 14.80 12.77 16.40
N GLY A 60 13.83 13.38 17.10
CA GLY A 60 13.59 14.81 17.26
C GLY A 60 14.66 15.54 18.09
N ARG A 61 15.12 14.91 19.16
CA ARG A 61 16.26 15.38 19.96
C ARG A 61 17.58 15.12 19.24
N SER A 62 17.68 14.01 18.52
CA SER A 62 18.77 13.75 17.58
C SER A 62 18.72 14.68 16.37
N LEU A 63 17.58 15.26 15.98
CA LEU A 63 17.38 16.08 14.77
C LEU A 63 18.09 17.44 14.84
N GLY A 64 18.47 17.91 16.02
CA GLY A 64 19.41 19.04 16.13
C GLY A 64 20.77 18.71 15.49
N GLU A 65 21.30 17.52 15.76
CA GLU A 65 22.59 17.03 15.26
C GLU A 65 22.46 16.25 13.94
N ALA A 66 21.34 15.54 13.78
CA ALA A 66 20.95 14.76 12.63
C ALA A 66 20.35 15.63 11.53
N SER A 67 19.92 16.88 11.74
CA SER A 67 19.56 17.81 10.65
C SER A 67 20.77 18.23 9.83
N GLN A 68 21.96 18.29 10.42
CA GLN A 68 23.21 18.59 9.70
C GLN A 68 23.71 17.37 8.92
N VAL A 69 23.56 16.17 9.51
CA VAL A 69 23.87 14.89 8.87
C VAL A 69 22.82 14.51 7.80
N TRP A 70 21.53 14.78 8.05
CA TRP A 70 20.43 14.66 7.08
C TRP A 70 20.62 15.66 5.94
N ARG A 71 20.96 16.93 6.24
CA ARG A 71 21.30 17.87 5.18
C ARG A 71 22.51 17.36 4.39
N GLY A 72 23.58 16.91 5.03
CA GLY A 72 24.79 16.42 4.35
C GLY A 72 24.62 15.16 3.49
N ILE A 73 23.76 14.21 3.90
CA ILE A 73 23.47 12.99 3.11
C ILE A 73 22.55 13.30 1.90
N PHE A 74 21.64 14.26 2.04
CA PHE A 74 20.56 14.51 1.08
C PHE A 74 20.66 15.85 0.33
N THR A 75 21.74 16.63 0.51
CA THR A 75 22.10 17.78 -0.34
C THR A 75 22.75 17.36 -1.67
N ASN A 76 22.82 16.07 -1.98
CA ASN A 76 22.98 15.68 -3.38
C ASN A 76 21.70 16.11 -4.13
N SER A 77 21.89 16.85 -5.22
CA SER A 77 20.85 17.47 -6.04
C SER A 77 19.75 16.51 -6.51
N THR A 78 19.94 15.21 -6.31
CA THR A 78 19.03 14.14 -6.64
C THR A 78 17.87 13.92 -5.65
N ASN A 79 17.97 14.26 -4.37
CA ASN A 79 16.92 13.91 -3.37
C ASN A 79 16.45 15.05 -2.46
N GLU A 80 16.89 16.28 -2.72
CA GLU A 80 16.58 17.44 -1.89
C GLU A 80 15.08 17.78 -1.87
N ALA A 81 14.38 17.61 -3.01
CA ALA A 81 12.95 17.91 -3.13
C ALA A 81 12.08 16.90 -2.35
N THR A 82 12.37 15.60 -2.48
CA THR A 82 11.67 14.51 -1.80
C THR A 82 11.83 14.59 -0.29
N LEU A 83 13.03 14.92 0.18
CA LEU A 83 13.32 15.07 1.60
C LEU A 83 12.66 16.32 2.18
N ARG A 84 12.74 17.44 1.47
CA ARG A 84 12.07 18.69 1.87
C ARG A 84 10.57 18.46 1.99
N TYR A 85 9.96 17.76 1.04
CA TYR A 85 8.55 17.37 1.12
C TYR A 85 8.24 16.51 2.35
N ALA A 86 9.01 15.44 2.60
CA ALA A 86 8.80 14.56 3.76
C ALA A 86 8.97 15.30 5.11
N LEU A 87 9.89 16.27 5.19
CA LEU A 87 10.09 17.10 6.37
C LEU A 87 8.98 18.15 6.54
N ASP A 88 8.59 18.80 5.45
CA ASP A 88 7.54 19.83 5.42
C ASP A 88 6.16 19.21 5.75
N HIS A 89 5.96 17.94 5.39
CA HIS A 89 4.76 17.16 5.70
C HIS A 89 4.96 16.15 6.84
N LEU A 90 6.02 16.26 7.64
CA LEU A 90 6.33 15.29 8.71
C LEU A 90 5.20 15.16 9.73
N TYR A 91 4.55 16.27 10.09
CA TYR A 91 3.40 16.25 10.99
C TYR A 91 2.22 15.46 10.38
N GLU A 92 1.96 15.64 9.09
CA GLU A 92 0.90 14.92 8.37
C GLU A 92 1.23 13.43 8.24
N LEU A 93 2.50 13.08 8.03
CA LEU A 93 2.99 11.71 8.01
C LEU A 93 2.84 11.02 9.38
N ILE A 94 3.18 11.72 10.47
CA ILE A 94 3.00 11.20 11.83
C ILE A 94 1.52 11.01 12.15
N ARG A 95 0.68 11.99 11.78
CA ARG A 95 -0.77 11.88 11.93
C ARG A 95 -1.33 10.73 11.09
N PHE A 96 -0.85 10.54 9.88
CA PHE A 96 -1.19 9.41 9.04
C PHE A 96 -0.85 8.09 9.72
N LEU A 97 0.36 7.92 10.26
CA LEU A 97 0.74 6.71 11.00
C LEU A 97 -0.14 6.50 12.23
N TYR A 98 -0.51 7.57 12.94
CA TYR A 98 -1.47 7.48 14.03
C TYR A 98 -2.84 7.00 13.56
N ASP A 99 -3.40 7.63 12.53
CA ASP A 99 -4.69 7.27 11.96
C ASP A 99 -4.67 5.86 11.37
N LEU A 100 -3.53 5.41 10.82
CA LEU A 100 -3.33 4.08 10.23
C LEU A 100 -3.53 2.96 11.24
N PHE A 101 -3.11 3.15 12.50
CA PHE A 101 -3.19 2.11 13.54
C PHE A 101 -4.31 2.35 14.55
N LYS A 102 -5.06 3.45 14.42
CA LYS A 102 -6.14 3.79 15.35
C LYS A 102 -7.31 2.81 15.18
N PRO A 103 -7.67 2.02 16.22
CA PRO A 103 -8.76 1.04 16.11
C PRO A 103 -10.11 1.64 15.73
N GLY A 104 -10.37 2.89 16.15
CA GLY A 104 -11.60 3.60 15.81
C GLY A 104 -11.76 3.99 14.33
N ASN A 105 -10.73 3.79 13.51
CA ASN A 105 -10.81 4.00 12.06
C ASN A 105 -11.14 2.70 11.31
N VAL A 106 -11.08 1.54 11.97
CA VAL A 106 -11.37 0.24 11.35
C VAL A 106 -12.87 0.14 11.06
N ILE A 107 -13.20 -0.19 9.82
CA ILE A 107 -14.58 -0.38 9.39
C ILE A 107 -15.17 -1.62 10.08
N PRO A 108 -16.44 -1.58 10.48
CA PRO A 108 -17.15 -2.76 10.97
C PRO A 108 -17.19 -3.85 9.89
N ARG A 109 -17.68 -5.03 10.25
CA ARG A 109 -17.96 -6.07 9.26
C ARG A 109 -18.80 -5.46 8.14
N PHE A 110 -18.35 -5.68 6.91
CA PHE A 110 -19.16 -5.35 5.74
C PHE A 110 -20.53 -6.02 5.88
N PRO A 111 -21.64 -5.38 5.48
CA PRO A 111 -22.91 -6.08 5.45
C PRO A 111 -22.76 -7.37 4.63
N ALA A 112 -23.52 -8.40 5.01
CA ALA A 112 -23.93 -9.38 4.01
C ALA A 112 -24.66 -8.65 2.86
N ALA A 113 -25.02 -9.34 1.79
CA ALA A 113 -25.64 -8.75 0.59
C ALA A 113 -26.94 -7.91 0.81
N ASP A 114 -27.35 -7.64 2.05
CA ASP A 114 -28.53 -6.86 2.48
C ASP A 114 -28.25 -5.42 2.95
N GLY A 115 -26.98 -4.98 3.01
CA GLY A 115 -26.65 -3.55 3.16
C GLY A 115 -26.87 -2.94 4.56
N THR A 116 -27.08 -3.75 5.61
CA THR A 116 -27.21 -3.23 6.98
C THR A 116 -25.85 -3.00 7.65
N ILE A 117 -25.57 -1.75 8.05
CA ILE A 117 -24.47 -1.43 8.96
C ILE A 117 -24.90 -1.84 10.37
N GLU A 118 -24.23 -2.82 10.97
CA GLU A 118 -24.43 -3.14 12.40
C GLU A 118 -23.93 -1.98 13.26
N ASN A 119 -24.84 -1.06 13.60
CA ASN A 119 -24.65 -0.07 14.65
C ASN A 119 -24.75 -0.77 16.02
N GLY A 120 -23.71 -1.50 16.42
CA GLY A 120 -23.76 -2.24 17.67
C GLY A 120 -22.50 -2.98 18.06
N ALA A 121 -21.43 -2.26 18.43
CA ALA A 121 -20.44 -2.82 19.36
C ALA A 121 -19.80 -1.70 20.18
N VAL A 122 -20.20 -1.61 21.45
CA VAL A 122 -19.55 -0.78 22.49
C VAL A 122 -18.16 -1.33 22.85
N GLU A 123 -17.77 -2.48 22.29
CA GLU A 123 -16.43 -3.08 22.40
C GLU A 123 -15.80 -3.26 21.01
N PHE A 124 -14.92 -2.33 20.62
CA PHE A 124 -14.02 -2.39 19.46
C PHE A 124 -14.67 -2.39 18.05
N PRO A 125 -14.66 -1.22 17.35
CA PRO A 125 -15.00 -1.14 15.93
C PRO A 125 -14.17 -2.13 15.10
N GLY A 126 -14.83 -2.85 14.17
CA GLY A 126 -14.15 -3.78 13.26
C GLY A 126 -13.84 -5.17 13.82
N ARG A 127 -14.30 -5.50 15.04
CA ARG A 127 -14.14 -6.84 15.65
C ARG A 127 -14.63 -7.98 14.75
N ASP A 128 -15.69 -7.73 14.00
CA ASP A 128 -16.37 -8.73 13.16
C ASP A 128 -15.91 -8.67 11.69
N ASN A 129 -15.01 -7.75 11.34
CA ASN A 129 -14.40 -7.67 10.01
C ASN A 129 -13.28 -8.73 9.88
N PRO A 130 -13.48 -9.82 9.10
CA PRO A 130 -12.49 -10.88 8.97
C PRO A 130 -11.24 -10.46 8.20
N TYR A 131 -11.28 -9.32 7.51
CA TYR A 131 -10.17 -8.76 6.73
C TYR A 131 -9.45 -7.63 7.47
N ASN A 132 -9.75 -7.44 8.77
CA ASN A 132 -9.08 -6.43 9.58
C ASN A 132 -7.60 -6.81 9.79
N GLU A 133 -6.69 -6.14 9.07
CA GLU A 133 -5.24 -6.31 9.21
C GLU A 133 -4.75 -5.98 10.63
N LEU A 134 -5.50 -5.17 11.37
CA LEU A 134 -5.19 -4.72 12.73
C LEU A 134 -5.86 -5.59 13.81
N ASP A 135 -6.52 -6.70 13.47
CA ASP A 135 -7.04 -7.63 14.47
C ASP A 135 -5.87 -8.36 15.16
N LEU A 136 -5.43 -7.81 16.29
CA LEU A 136 -4.29 -8.30 17.05
C LEU A 136 -4.58 -9.61 17.78
N ARG A 137 -5.82 -10.11 17.81
CA ARG A 137 -6.13 -11.45 18.32
C ARG A 137 -5.56 -12.52 17.39
N GLN A 138 -5.41 -12.20 16.11
CA GLN A 138 -4.80 -13.08 15.12
C GLN A 138 -3.27 -13.05 15.20
N ALA A 139 -2.67 -14.23 15.43
CA ALA A 139 -1.22 -14.36 15.54
C ALA A 139 -0.48 -13.91 14.26
N VAL A 140 -1.10 -14.11 13.10
CA VAL A 140 -0.56 -13.70 11.80
C VAL A 140 -0.47 -12.18 11.67
N ASN A 141 -1.48 -11.44 12.13
CA ASN A 141 -1.50 -9.99 12.10
C ASN A 141 -0.47 -9.39 13.07
N ARG A 142 -0.33 -9.96 14.27
CA ARG A 142 0.72 -9.55 15.22
C ARG A 142 2.12 -9.68 14.60
N ARG A 143 2.39 -10.81 13.95
CA ARG A 143 3.67 -11.02 13.25
C ARG A 143 3.88 -10.03 12.11
N ALA A 144 2.83 -9.79 11.31
CA ALA A 144 2.91 -8.86 10.20
C ALA A 144 3.28 -7.43 10.64
N ILE A 145 2.66 -6.93 11.71
CA ILE A 145 3.00 -5.63 12.30
C ILE A 145 4.44 -5.61 12.78
N ILE A 146 4.90 -6.66 13.45
CA ILE A 146 6.29 -6.74 13.92
C ILE A 146 7.29 -6.69 12.75
N TYR A 147 6.99 -7.36 11.63
CA TYR A 147 7.83 -7.30 10.44
C TYR A 147 7.90 -5.89 9.87
N GLN A 148 6.77 -5.19 9.75
CA GLN A 148 6.75 -3.79 9.30
C GLN A 148 7.53 -2.86 10.24
N VAL A 149 7.39 -3.03 11.56
CA VAL A 149 8.18 -2.27 12.55
C VAL A 149 9.68 -2.58 12.39
N ASN A 150 10.06 -3.83 12.19
CA ASN A 150 11.46 -4.20 11.96
C ASN A 150 12.03 -3.57 10.68
N ARG A 151 11.25 -3.50 9.59
CA ARG A 151 11.68 -2.83 8.35
C ARG A 151 11.91 -1.33 8.57
N VAL A 152 11.04 -0.67 9.34
CA VAL A 152 11.24 0.73 9.75
C VAL A 152 12.51 0.89 10.58
N LEU A 153 12.71 0.05 11.60
CA LEU A 153 13.89 0.12 12.46
C LEU A 153 15.19 -0.13 11.70
N LEU A 154 15.22 -1.12 10.80
CA LEU A 154 16.37 -1.41 9.94
C LEU A 154 16.66 -0.24 9.00
N THR A 155 15.63 0.30 8.35
CA THR A 155 15.71 1.50 7.52
C THR A 155 16.34 2.66 8.28
N LEU A 156 15.79 2.99 9.45
CA LEU A 156 16.29 4.08 10.29
C LEU A 156 17.74 3.82 10.75
N SER A 157 18.07 2.57 11.08
CA SER A 157 19.42 2.18 11.50
C SER A 157 20.44 2.34 10.36
N ILE A 158 20.08 1.97 9.13
CA ILE A 158 20.92 2.17 7.95
C ILE A 158 21.16 3.66 7.70
N ILE A 159 20.10 4.48 7.80
CA ILE A 159 20.18 5.94 7.66
C ILE A 159 21.10 6.54 8.72
N LEU A 160 20.91 6.18 10.00
CA LEU A 160 21.70 6.69 11.12
C LEU A 160 23.17 6.25 11.07
N LYS A 161 23.43 5.01 10.64
CA LYS A 161 24.80 4.48 10.50
C LYS A 161 25.55 5.22 9.39
N LYS A 162 24.93 5.38 8.22
CA LYS A 162 25.54 6.11 7.10
C LYS A 162 25.70 7.59 7.39
N GLY A 163 24.80 8.20 8.15
CA GLY A 163 24.98 9.57 8.61
C GLY A 163 26.24 9.82 9.45
N ARG A 164 26.79 8.76 10.04
CA ARG A 164 28.08 8.81 10.74
C ARG A 164 29.28 8.50 9.83
N GLU A 165 29.04 7.90 8.66
CA GLU A 165 30.07 7.42 7.71
C GLU A 165 30.20 8.33 6.47
N SER A 166 29.17 9.12 6.11
CA SER A 166 29.10 9.99 4.93
C SER A 166 29.87 11.30 5.10
N ALA A 167 31.19 11.21 5.23
CA ALA A 167 32.12 12.28 4.89
C ALA A 167 32.95 11.97 3.62
N SER A 168 32.82 10.79 2.99
CA SER A 168 33.80 10.39 1.96
C SER A 168 33.37 9.57 0.74
N GLU A 169 32.15 9.02 0.60
CA GLU A 169 31.82 8.21 -0.60
C GLU A 169 30.40 8.45 -1.14
N GLY A 170 30.30 8.64 -2.46
CA GLY A 170 29.06 8.90 -3.19
C GLY A 170 28.05 7.75 -3.13
N LEU A 171 26.77 8.09 -3.06
CA LEU A 171 25.67 7.20 -2.68
C LEU A 171 24.95 6.48 -3.85
N GLU A 172 25.61 6.28 -5.00
CA GLU A 172 25.06 5.51 -6.14
C GLU A 172 24.91 3.99 -5.85
N ARG A 173 25.13 3.52 -4.61
CA ARG A 173 25.09 2.10 -4.20
C ARG A 173 24.27 1.85 -2.94
N LEU A 174 23.13 2.51 -2.80
CA LEU A 174 22.20 2.25 -1.70
C LEU A 174 21.31 1.04 -2.03
N GLU A 175 21.76 -0.18 -1.70
CA GLU A 175 20.85 -1.33 -1.60
C GLU A 175 20.07 -1.23 -0.28
N ILE A 176 18.90 -0.57 -0.33
CA ILE A 176 18.00 -0.34 0.83
C ILE A 176 16.96 -1.46 0.99
N ASN A 177 17.11 -2.57 0.27
CA ASN A 177 16.26 -3.75 0.41
C ASN A 177 16.57 -4.47 1.72
N ALA A 178 16.02 -4.00 2.83
CA ALA A 178 16.10 -4.69 4.12
C ALA A 178 15.26 -5.97 4.05
N SER A 179 15.87 -7.05 3.58
CA SER A 179 15.22 -8.36 3.54
C SER A 179 15.14 -8.94 4.95
N LEU A 180 13.93 -9.24 5.38
CA LEU A 180 13.65 -9.89 6.65
C LEU A 180 13.46 -11.40 6.46
N PRO A 181 13.66 -12.22 7.51
CA PRO A 181 13.31 -13.64 7.47
C PRO A 181 11.84 -13.90 7.13
N SER A 182 10.95 -12.94 7.37
CA SER A 182 9.54 -12.98 6.94
C SER A 182 9.33 -12.96 5.44
N ASP A 183 10.35 -12.55 4.70
CA ASP A 183 10.30 -12.38 3.25
C ASP A 183 10.59 -13.69 2.53
N PHE A 184 10.79 -14.76 3.31
CA PHE A 184 11.10 -16.08 2.84
C PHE A 184 10.24 -17.12 3.59
N ASP A 185 9.93 -18.21 2.91
CA ASP A 185 9.32 -19.39 3.54
C ASP A 185 10.34 -20.15 4.39
N GLN A 186 9.92 -21.28 4.96
CA GLN A 186 10.78 -22.12 5.82
C GLN A 186 11.98 -22.70 5.06
N ASP A 187 11.90 -22.77 3.73
CA ASP A 187 12.94 -23.27 2.85
C ASP A 187 13.83 -22.15 2.30
N GLY A 188 13.57 -20.89 2.70
CA GLY A 188 14.34 -19.72 2.27
C GLY A 188 13.92 -19.14 0.92
N ASN A 189 12.77 -19.55 0.36
CA ASN A 189 12.28 -19.03 -0.92
C ASN A 189 11.37 -17.81 -0.71
N PRO A 190 11.42 -16.80 -1.59
CA PRO A 190 10.51 -15.67 -1.51
C PRO A 190 9.05 -16.13 -1.69
N PRO A 191 8.06 -15.42 -1.11
CA PRO A 191 6.66 -15.72 -1.33
C PRO A 191 6.33 -15.67 -2.83
N PRO A 192 5.35 -16.46 -3.28
CA PRO A 192 4.97 -16.45 -4.69
C PRO A 192 4.51 -15.05 -5.09
N PRO A 193 4.92 -14.54 -6.26
CA PRO A 193 4.60 -13.18 -6.68
C PRO A 193 3.12 -13.01 -7.06
N THR A 194 2.36 -14.10 -7.13
CA THR A 194 0.93 -14.08 -7.39
C THR A 194 0.21 -15.03 -6.44
N TYR A 195 -1.03 -14.72 -6.14
CA TYR A 195 -1.92 -15.54 -5.33
C TYR A 195 -3.27 -15.64 -6.02
N LEU A 196 -3.88 -16.82 -6.03
CA LEU A 196 -5.22 -17.02 -6.59
C LEU A 196 -6.19 -17.31 -5.46
N SER A 197 -7.02 -16.32 -5.12
CA SER A 197 -8.13 -16.48 -4.21
C SER A 197 -9.30 -17.15 -4.93
N ARG A 198 -9.49 -18.44 -4.68
CA ARG A 198 -10.51 -19.27 -5.33
C ARG A 198 -11.84 -19.23 -4.58
N LEU A 199 -12.93 -19.31 -5.33
CA LEU A 199 -14.26 -19.55 -4.74
C LEU A 199 -14.33 -20.96 -4.17
N VAL A 200 -14.95 -21.10 -2.99
CA VAL A 200 -15.12 -22.40 -2.30
C VAL A 200 -16.26 -23.23 -2.94
N SER A 201 -17.23 -22.57 -3.57
CA SER A 201 -18.37 -23.17 -4.28
C SER A 201 -18.23 -23.09 -5.80
N SER A 202 -19.11 -23.79 -6.54
CA SER A 202 -19.13 -23.82 -8.01
C SER A 202 -18.97 -22.42 -8.63
N PRO A 203 -18.24 -22.30 -9.75
CA PRO A 203 -17.93 -21.00 -10.36
C PRO A 203 -19.22 -20.20 -10.57
N GLY A 204 -19.23 -18.97 -10.07
CA GLY A 204 -20.41 -18.10 -10.10
C GLY A 204 -20.98 -17.95 -11.52
N ARG A 205 -22.24 -17.51 -11.62
CA ARG A 205 -23.00 -17.36 -12.88
C ARG A 205 -22.24 -16.64 -14.00
N TRP A 206 -21.28 -15.79 -13.66
CA TRP A 206 -20.52 -14.93 -14.57
C TRP A 206 -19.05 -15.37 -14.68
N THR A 207 -18.80 -16.48 -15.36
CA THR A 207 -17.46 -17.12 -15.46
C THR A 207 -16.54 -16.48 -16.50
N ASN A 208 -17.07 -15.72 -17.45
CA ASN A 208 -16.30 -15.14 -18.56
C ASN A 208 -15.68 -13.77 -18.23
N GLN A 209 -15.10 -13.66 -17.04
CA GLN A 209 -14.44 -12.46 -16.55
C GLN A 209 -13.13 -12.83 -15.84
N LYS A 210 -12.14 -11.95 -15.90
CA LYS A 210 -10.89 -12.09 -15.15
C LYS A 210 -10.77 -10.95 -14.15
N TRP A 211 -10.58 -11.28 -12.88
CA TRP A 211 -10.40 -10.31 -11.80
C TRP A 211 -8.96 -10.36 -11.32
N LEU A 212 -8.30 -9.21 -11.41
CA LEU A 212 -6.92 -9.00 -11.03
C LEU A 212 -6.86 -8.00 -9.88
N PHE A 213 -5.93 -8.19 -8.96
CA PHE A 213 -5.69 -7.27 -7.86
C PHE A 213 -4.19 -6.99 -7.69
N VAL A 214 -3.79 -5.75 -7.42
CA VAL A 214 -2.43 -5.43 -6.98
C VAL A 214 -2.48 -4.62 -5.69
N ASN A 215 -1.79 -5.10 -4.66
CA ASN A 215 -1.78 -4.43 -3.37
C ASN A 215 -0.88 -3.20 -3.35
N GLY A 216 -1.14 -2.38 -2.33
CA GLY A 216 -0.23 -1.34 -1.91
C GLY A 216 0.94 -1.85 -1.11
N VAL A 217 1.86 -0.93 -0.88
CA VAL A 217 2.94 -0.99 0.09
C VAL A 217 2.49 -1.16 1.54
N ALA A 218 3.47 -1.34 2.44
CA ALA A 218 3.26 -1.67 3.85
C ALA A 218 2.40 -2.93 4.09
N ASN A 219 2.30 -3.81 3.10
CA ASN A 219 1.61 -5.08 3.20
C ASN A 219 2.59 -6.24 3.36
N GLU A 220 2.26 -7.11 4.31
CA GLU A 220 2.80 -8.46 4.36
C GLU A 220 1.98 -9.39 3.47
N PHE A 221 2.57 -10.51 3.08
CA PHE A 221 1.92 -11.48 2.17
C PHE A 221 0.54 -11.91 2.69
N VAL A 222 0.40 -12.10 4.01
CA VAL A 222 -0.89 -12.46 4.63
C VAL A 222 -1.96 -11.36 4.46
N TRP A 223 -1.61 -10.09 4.57
CA TRP A 223 -2.56 -8.98 4.37
C TRP A 223 -2.94 -8.82 2.90
N PHE A 224 -2.00 -9.08 2.01
CA PHE A 224 -2.28 -9.18 0.58
C PHE A 224 -3.27 -10.32 0.26
N GLN A 225 -3.12 -11.49 0.88
CA GLN A 225 -4.08 -12.59 0.72
C GLN A 225 -5.47 -12.21 1.25
N LEU A 226 -5.55 -11.59 2.43
CA LEU A 226 -6.81 -11.08 2.99
C LEU A 226 -7.48 -10.05 2.08
N SER A 227 -6.70 -9.20 1.42
CA SER A 227 -7.22 -8.24 0.43
C SER A 227 -7.84 -8.94 -0.79
N CYS A 228 -7.18 -9.98 -1.31
CA CYS A 228 -7.72 -10.80 -2.40
C CYS A 228 -9.01 -11.51 -1.98
N ASP A 229 -9.02 -12.08 -0.78
CA ASP A 229 -10.17 -12.79 -0.21
C ASP A 229 -11.35 -11.84 0.04
N LYS A 230 -11.09 -10.61 0.50
CA LYS A 230 -12.11 -9.56 0.65
C LYS A 230 -12.79 -9.26 -0.68
N ILE A 231 -12.03 -9.09 -1.76
CA ILE A 231 -12.57 -8.86 -3.10
C ILE A 231 -13.37 -10.08 -3.56
N ARG A 232 -12.82 -11.28 -3.40
CA ARG A 232 -13.48 -12.55 -3.76
C ARG A 232 -14.85 -12.65 -3.10
N ASP A 233 -14.89 -12.44 -1.78
CA ASP A 233 -16.09 -12.64 -0.98
C ASP A 233 -17.12 -11.53 -1.23
N THR A 234 -16.68 -10.30 -1.51
CA THR A 234 -17.58 -9.17 -1.81
C THR A 234 -18.25 -9.32 -3.18
N PHE A 235 -17.49 -9.67 -4.21
CA PHE A 235 -17.97 -9.69 -5.60
C PHE A 235 -18.30 -11.10 -6.11
N GLY A 236 -18.06 -12.15 -5.32
CA GLY A 236 -18.31 -13.53 -5.71
C GLY A 236 -17.52 -13.95 -6.96
N ARG A 237 -16.21 -13.62 -7.02
CA ARG A 237 -15.33 -13.89 -8.17
C ARG A 237 -13.99 -14.44 -7.72
N GLU A 238 -13.38 -15.32 -8.51
CA GLU A 238 -11.98 -15.70 -8.30
C GLU A 238 -11.08 -14.49 -8.57
N VAL A 239 -10.15 -14.20 -7.66
CA VAL A 239 -9.26 -13.03 -7.76
C VAL A 239 -7.83 -13.51 -7.87
N LYS A 240 -7.14 -13.15 -8.96
CA LYS A 240 -5.70 -13.33 -9.08
C LYS A 240 -5.01 -12.06 -8.59
N GLY A 241 -4.42 -12.12 -7.41
CA GLY A 241 -3.59 -11.07 -6.86
C GLY A 241 -2.17 -11.11 -7.40
N ILE A 242 -1.57 -9.92 -7.56
CA ILE A 242 -0.16 -9.67 -7.83
C ILE A 242 0.43 -9.04 -6.58
N TYR A 243 1.43 -9.69 -6.00
CA TYR A 243 2.03 -9.26 -4.75
C TYR A 243 3.08 -8.18 -5.01
N ASN A 244 2.77 -6.95 -4.61
CA ASN A 244 3.75 -5.90 -4.47
C ASN A 244 4.38 -5.97 -3.07
N ARG A 245 5.58 -6.53 -2.96
CA ARG A 245 6.31 -6.63 -1.69
C ARG A 245 6.75 -5.23 -1.26
N SER A 246 6.38 -4.85 -0.03
CA SER A 246 6.89 -3.64 0.62
C SER A 246 8.39 -3.76 0.90
N ASP A 247 9.17 -2.70 0.71
CA ASP A 247 10.55 -2.62 1.20
C ASP A 247 10.65 -1.80 2.50
N GLY A 248 9.54 -1.18 2.91
CA GLY A 248 9.30 -0.62 4.24
C GLY A 248 8.42 0.62 4.18
N ILE A 249 7.42 0.72 5.08
CA ILE A 249 6.38 1.77 5.04
C ILE A 249 6.89 3.21 4.86
N LEU A 250 8.04 3.59 5.43
CA LEU A 250 8.58 4.94 5.27
C LEU A 250 9.09 5.20 3.84
N TRP A 251 9.84 4.27 3.26
CA TRP A 251 10.33 4.39 1.88
C TRP A 251 9.20 4.31 0.88
N ASP A 252 8.27 3.42 1.15
CA ASP A 252 7.08 3.21 0.39
C ASP A 252 6.22 4.50 0.29
N LEU A 253 6.07 5.23 1.41
CA LEU A 253 5.37 6.53 1.45
C LEU A 253 6.18 7.64 0.76
N ILE A 254 7.52 7.61 0.89
CA ILE A 254 8.42 8.53 0.18
C ILE A 254 8.31 8.33 -1.34
N GLU A 255 8.29 7.08 -1.82
CA GLU A 255 8.13 6.74 -3.23
C GLU A 255 6.76 7.22 -3.75
N CYS A 256 5.69 7.07 -2.96
CA CYS A 256 4.38 7.62 -3.30
C CYS A 256 4.39 9.16 -3.34
N ALA A 257 5.05 9.81 -2.38
CA ALA A 257 5.07 11.26 -2.24
C ALA A 257 5.94 11.99 -3.27
N GLY A 258 6.96 11.32 -3.79
CA GLY A 258 7.78 11.84 -4.87
C GLY A 258 7.32 11.42 -6.26
N GLU A 259 6.11 10.88 -6.40
CA GLU A 259 5.58 10.47 -7.71
C GLU A 259 5.44 11.66 -8.67
N HIS A 260 5.75 11.42 -9.95
CA HIS A 260 5.72 12.44 -11.02
C HIS A 260 4.67 12.16 -12.09
N SER A 261 4.34 13.24 -12.80
CA SER A 261 3.37 13.27 -13.88
C SER A 261 3.82 12.45 -15.10
N ALA A 262 2.88 11.95 -15.90
CA ALA A 262 3.17 11.34 -17.20
C ALA A 262 4.01 12.23 -18.14
N ALA A 263 4.02 13.55 -17.93
CA ALA A 263 4.71 14.55 -18.74
C ALA A 263 6.17 14.84 -18.32
N GLY A 264 6.67 14.27 -17.22
CA GLY A 264 8.03 14.56 -16.72
C GLY A 264 8.67 13.36 -16.03
N LYS A 265 9.80 12.90 -16.56
CA LYS A 265 10.70 11.99 -15.83
C LYS A 265 11.52 12.82 -14.86
N ASN A 266 11.56 12.40 -13.61
CA ASN A 266 12.63 12.80 -12.71
C ASN A 266 13.45 11.55 -12.46
N ASP A 267 14.72 11.56 -12.86
CA ASP A 267 15.68 10.46 -12.63
C ASP A 267 16.09 10.35 -11.14
N LEU A 268 15.27 10.90 -10.24
CA LEU A 268 15.59 11.24 -8.86
C LEU A 268 15.09 10.20 -7.85
N ILE A 269 14.03 9.47 -8.18
CA ILE A 269 13.46 8.42 -7.32
C ILE A 269 13.48 7.11 -8.09
N GLU A 270 14.48 6.28 -7.80
CA GLU A 270 14.52 4.94 -8.31
C GLU A 270 13.49 4.07 -7.59
N ARG A 271 12.49 3.62 -8.35
CA ARG A 271 11.54 2.59 -7.88
C ARG A 271 12.30 1.38 -7.36
N THR A 272 11.82 0.80 -6.26
CA THR A 272 12.47 -0.33 -5.64
C THR A 272 12.49 -1.55 -6.57
N PRO A 273 13.46 -2.48 -6.42
CA PRO A 273 13.46 -3.73 -7.19
C PRO A 273 12.18 -4.54 -7.02
N SER A 274 11.56 -4.52 -5.84
CA SER A 274 10.28 -5.19 -5.55
C SER A 274 9.14 -4.58 -6.38
N SER A 275 9.03 -3.25 -6.42
CA SER A 275 8.02 -2.53 -7.22
C SER A 275 8.19 -2.76 -8.73
N LYS A 276 9.43 -2.79 -9.23
CA LYS A 276 9.74 -3.10 -10.63
C LYS A 276 9.35 -4.55 -10.99
N ALA A 277 9.64 -5.51 -10.10
CA ALA A 277 9.25 -6.90 -10.30
C ALA A 277 7.73 -7.07 -10.32
N ALA A 278 7.02 -6.39 -9.41
CA ALA A 278 5.57 -6.38 -9.37
C ALA A 278 4.94 -5.76 -10.63
N GLU A 279 5.53 -4.67 -11.16
CA GLU A 279 5.11 -4.07 -12.44
C GLU A 279 5.21 -5.06 -13.60
N GLU A 280 6.35 -5.72 -13.78
CA GLU A 280 6.54 -6.66 -14.90
C GLU A 280 5.56 -7.83 -14.83
N ILE A 281 5.29 -8.33 -13.62
CA ILE A 281 4.32 -9.40 -13.40
C ILE A 281 2.91 -8.88 -13.67
N LEU A 282 2.54 -7.70 -13.17
CA LEU A 282 1.25 -7.10 -13.43
C LEU A 282 1.01 -6.87 -14.93
N LYS A 283 2.01 -6.32 -15.65
CA LYS A 283 1.95 -6.10 -17.09
C LYS A 283 1.70 -7.41 -17.83
N ARG A 284 2.43 -8.47 -17.46
CA ARG A 284 2.25 -9.81 -18.04
C ARG A 284 0.84 -10.34 -17.79
N GLU A 285 0.37 -10.31 -16.55
CA GLU A 285 -0.97 -10.80 -16.19
C GLU A 285 -2.10 -10.02 -16.87
N LEU A 286 -1.96 -8.69 -17.01
CA LEU A 286 -2.87 -7.86 -17.79
C LEU A 286 -2.85 -8.20 -19.26
N THR A 287 -1.66 -8.41 -19.84
CA THR A 287 -1.48 -8.79 -21.25
C THR A 287 -2.16 -10.12 -21.53
N ASP A 288 -1.92 -11.12 -20.68
CA ASP A 288 -2.48 -12.46 -20.82
C ASP A 288 -4.00 -12.46 -20.63
N ALA A 289 -4.53 -11.60 -19.74
CA ALA A 289 -5.96 -11.45 -19.54
C ALA A 289 -6.65 -10.73 -20.72
N LEU A 290 -6.02 -9.69 -21.29
CA LEU A 290 -6.59 -8.90 -22.38
C LEU A 290 -6.49 -9.62 -23.74
N TRP A 291 -5.35 -10.30 -23.97
CA TRP A 291 -5.00 -10.93 -25.24
C TRP A 291 -4.38 -12.32 -25.01
N PRO A 292 -5.16 -13.30 -24.51
CA PRO A 292 -4.64 -14.63 -24.28
C PRO A 292 -4.16 -15.26 -25.59
N VAL A 293 -2.98 -15.91 -25.54
CA VAL A 293 -2.40 -16.65 -26.66
C VAL A 293 -3.19 -17.93 -26.96
N SER A 294 -3.86 -18.49 -25.95
CA SER A 294 -4.66 -19.71 -26.06
C SER A 294 -5.99 -19.56 -25.31
N GLY A 295 -7.05 -20.15 -25.87
CA GLY A 295 -8.40 -20.02 -25.33
C GLY A 295 -9.14 -18.76 -25.81
N ALA A 296 -10.42 -18.65 -25.43
CA ALA A 296 -11.22 -17.46 -25.72
C ALA A 296 -10.84 -16.34 -24.75
N ALA A 297 -10.72 -15.12 -25.27
CA ALA A 297 -10.51 -13.95 -24.44
C ALA A 297 -11.73 -13.66 -23.56
N PRO A 298 -11.53 -13.24 -22.30
CA PRO A 298 -12.64 -12.88 -21.43
C PRO A 298 -13.37 -11.65 -21.97
N ASN A 299 -14.67 -11.56 -21.69
CA ASN A 299 -15.46 -10.38 -22.04
C ASN A 299 -15.04 -9.16 -21.20
N LYS A 300 -14.60 -9.41 -19.96
CA LYS A 300 -14.29 -8.36 -18.98
C LYS A 300 -13.00 -8.70 -18.25
N VAL A 301 -12.08 -7.74 -18.19
CA VAL A 301 -10.88 -7.77 -17.34
C VAL A 301 -11.05 -6.68 -16.29
N VAL A 302 -11.30 -7.09 -15.05
CA VAL A 302 -11.48 -6.21 -13.90
C VAL A 302 -10.15 -6.11 -13.17
N MET A 303 -9.63 -4.90 -13.06
CA MET A 303 -8.36 -4.61 -12.41
C MET A 303 -8.60 -3.73 -11.19
N ILE A 304 -8.29 -4.23 -10.01
CA ILE A 304 -8.37 -3.48 -8.75
C ILE A 304 -6.97 -3.19 -8.23
N ALA A 305 -6.66 -1.93 -7.94
CA ALA A 305 -5.38 -1.52 -7.37
C ALA A 305 -5.58 -0.75 -6.07
N HIS A 306 -4.64 -0.87 -5.14
CA HIS A 306 -4.65 -0.12 -3.89
C HIS A 306 -3.32 0.61 -3.66
N SER A 307 -3.38 1.86 -3.19
CA SER A 307 -2.20 2.64 -2.76
C SER A 307 -1.10 2.65 -3.84
N GLN A 308 0.16 2.37 -3.51
CA GLN A 308 1.27 2.29 -4.48
C GLN A 308 1.00 1.30 -5.64
N GLY A 309 0.17 0.27 -5.43
CA GLY A 309 -0.28 -0.62 -6.50
C GLY A 309 -0.98 0.13 -7.63
N CYS A 310 -1.60 1.30 -7.35
CA CYS A 310 -2.19 2.16 -8.37
C CYS A 310 -1.12 2.81 -9.27
N MET A 311 0.01 3.22 -8.71
CA MET A 311 1.15 3.72 -9.49
C MET A 311 1.76 2.61 -10.35
N ILE A 312 1.95 1.41 -9.79
CA ILE A 312 2.42 0.24 -10.54
C ILE A 312 1.48 -0.07 -11.70
N LEU A 313 0.17 -0.03 -11.45
CA LEU A 313 -0.84 -0.18 -12.49
C LEU A 313 -0.75 0.92 -13.55
N ARG A 314 -0.62 2.20 -13.15
CA ARG A 314 -0.47 3.34 -14.06
C ARG A 314 0.69 3.11 -15.03
N LEU A 315 1.86 2.71 -14.52
CA LEU A 315 3.06 2.46 -15.31
C LEU A 315 2.91 1.25 -16.25
N ALA A 316 2.32 0.16 -15.76
CA ALA A 316 2.01 -0.99 -16.59
C ALA A 316 1.04 -0.61 -17.73
N LEU A 317 -0.01 0.16 -17.45
CA LEU A 317 -0.96 0.63 -18.47
C LEU A 317 -0.31 1.59 -19.47
N GLN A 318 0.53 2.52 -19.02
CA GLN A 318 1.29 3.41 -19.90
C GLN A 318 2.15 2.61 -20.88
N THR A 319 2.84 1.58 -20.39
CA THR A 319 3.64 0.68 -21.20
C THR A 319 2.77 -0.07 -22.21
N LEU A 320 1.65 -0.65 -21.77
CA LEU A 320 0.72 -1.36 -22.65
C LEU A 320 0.12 -0.44 -23.74
N VAL A 321 -0.24 0.80 -23.42
CA VAL A 321 -0.76 1.78 -24.40
C VAL A 321 0.29 2.15 -25.46
N LYS A 322 1.56 2.29 -25.04
CA LYS A 322 2.69 2.55 -25.94
C LYS A 322 3.02 1.36 -26.83
N GLU A 323 2.96 0.14 -26.29
CA GLU A 323 3.21 -1.11 -27.01
C GLU A 323 2.07 -1.49 -27.96
N THR A 324 0.81 -1.16 -27.61
CA THR A 324 -0.37 -1.41 -28.45
C THR A 324 -0.54 -0.35 -29.53
N LYS A 325 0.41 -0.26 -30.47
CA LYS A 325 0.39 0.74 -31.56
C LYS A 325 -0.75 0.53 -32.57
N ASN A 326 -1.34 -0.67 -32.65
CA ASN A 326 -2.43 -0.99 -33.57
C ASN A 326 -3.82 -0.64 -33.00
N SER A 327 -4.73 -0.22 -33.88
CA SER A 327 -6.12 0.14 -33.53
C SER A 327 -6.86 -0.98 -32.81
N ASP A 328 -6.58 -2.23 -33.18
CA ASP A 328 -7.38 -3.38 -32.75
C ASP A 328 -7.13 -3.73 -31.28
N ARG A 329 -5.87 -3.79 -30.84
CA ARG A 329 -5.57 -4.06 -29.42
C ARG A 329 -6.02 -2.91 -28.54
N ARG A 330 -5.86 -1.66 -28.98
CA ARG A 330 -6.39 -0.49 -28.26
C ARG A 330 -7.90 -0.56 -28.09
N SER A 331 -8.62 -0.92 -29.16
CA SER A 331 -10.08 -1.07 -29.13
C SER A 331 -10.50 -2.21 -28.18
N GLN A 332 -9.82 -3.36 -28.25
CA GLN A 332 -10.06 -4.49 -27.34
C GLN A 332 -9.78 -4.13 -25.88
N MET A 333 -8.70 -3.40 -25.60
CA MET A 333 -8.38 -2.90 -24.26
C MET A 333 -9.51 -1.99 -23.75
N LYS A 334 -9.93 -1.03 -24.57
CA LYS A 334 -11.05 -0.12 -24.26
C LYS A 334 -12.38 -0.83 -24.07
N GLU A 335 -12.61 -1.96 -24.72
CA GLU A 335 -13.86 -2.72 -24.59
C GLU A 335 -13.87 -3.62 -23.34
N ARG A 336 -12.72 -4.22 -23.01
CA ARG A 336 -12.63 -5.29 -21.99
C ARG A 336 -12.16 -4.79 -20.63
N LEU A 337 -11.26 -3.82 -20.58
CA LEU A 337 -10.61 -3.38 -19.35
C LEU A 337 -11.54 -2.51 -18.50
N ARG A 338 -11.60 -2.80 -17.20
CA ARG A 338 -12.29 -2.00 -16.18
C ARG A 338 -11.33 -1.80 -15.02
N VAL A 339 -11.03 -0.55 -14.69
CA VAL A 339 -10.02 -0.19 -13.69
C VAL A 339 -10.67 0.45 -12.48
N PHE A 340 -10.31 -0.04 -11.29
CA PHE A 340 -10.80 0.46 -10.02
C PHE A 340 -9.63 0.66 -9.07
N THR A 341 -9.39 1.88 -8.63
CA THR A 341 -8.26 2.18 -7.73
C THR A 341 -8.75 2.64 -6.37
N PHE A 342 -8.06 2.25 -5.30
CA PHE A 342 -8.36 2.66 -3.93
C PHE A 342 -7.16 3.38 -3.32
N GLY A 343 -7.36 4.58 -2.78
CA GLY A 343 -6.29 5.35 -2.14
C GLY A 343 -5.13 5.70 -3.07
N ASN A 344 -5.44 6.09 -4.31
CA ASN A 344 -4.46 6.29 -5.39
C ASN A 344 -3.51 7.49 -5.13
N PRO A 345 -2.19 7.28 -4.97
CA PRO A 345 -1.21 8.35 -4.77
C PRO A 345 -0.80 9.08 -6.06
N SER A 346 -1.24 8.62 -7.22
CA SER A 346 -0.82 9.25 -8.48
C SER A 346 -1.35 10.68 -8.61
N ILE A 347 -0.45 11.61 -8.91
CA ILE A 347 -0.81 13.02 -9.17
C ILE A 347 -1.54 13.20 -10.51
N ASP A 348 -1.42 12.23 -11.42
CA ASP A 348 -2.21 12.17 -12.63
C ASP A 348 -2.54 10.73 -13.06
N TRP A 349 -3.51 10.62 -13.95
CA TRP A 349 -3.93 9.37 -14.60
C TRP A 349 -3.79 9.49 -16.12
N ARG A 350 -2.58 9.81 -16.57
CA ARG A 350 -2.27 10.12 -17.97
C ARG A 350 -1.27 9.17 -18.61
N VAL A 351 -1.19 9.24 -19.94
CA VAL A 351 -0.19 8.58 -20.77
C VAL A 351 0.18 9.49 -21.95
N VAL A 352 1.46 9.56 -22.28
CA VAL A 352 1.92 10.00 -23.61
C VAL A 352 1.83 8.79 -24.51
N ASP A 353 0.87 8.80 -25.44
CA ASP A 353 0.62 7.66 -26.31
C ASP A 353 1.67 7.55 -27.44
N ALA A 354 1.56 6.52 -28.28
CA ALA A 354 2.51 6.32 -29.38
C ALA A 354 2.49 7.42 -30.46
N THR A 355 1.55 8.38 -30.39
CA THR A 355 1.49 9.56 -31.26
C THR A 355 2.07 10.81 -30.59
N GLU A 356 2.80 10.64 -29.48
CA GLU A 356 3.36 11.72 -28.66
C GLU A 356 2.28 12.69 -28.16
N THR A 357 1.04 12.22 -28.07
CA THR A 357 -0.09 12.99 -27.56
C THR A 357 -0.40 12.57 -26.14
N GLU A 358 -0.52 13.53 -25.25
CA GLU A 358 -0.96 13.29 -23.89
C GLU A 358 -2.47 13.00 -23.85
N ARG A 359 -2.84 11.89 -23.20
CA ARG A 359 -4.22 11.43 -23.07
C ARG A 359 -4.48 10.91 -21.66
N SER A 360 -5.74 10.86 -21.29
CA SER A 360 -6.14 10.12 -20.08
C SER A 360 -5.96 8.62 -20.31
N LEU A 361 -5.44 7.91 -19.31
CA LEU A 361 -5.45 6.45 -19.33
C LEU A 361 -6.87 5.88 -19.36
N SER A 362 -7.86 6.64 -18.91
CA SER A 362 -9.27 6.27 -18.99
C SER A 362 -9.78 6.15 -20.42
N ASP A 363 -9.13 6.77 -21.41
CA ASP A 363 -9.50 6.64 -22.83
C ASP A 363 -9.30 5.21 -23.37
N TYR A 364 -8.50 4.40 -22.66
CA TYR A 364 -8.11 3.03 -23.01
C TYR A 364 -8.79 1.95 -22.16
N ALA A 365 -9.69 2.34 -21.25
CA ALA A 365 -10.50 1.42 -20.46
C ALA A 365 -11.98 1.69 -20.70
N LYS A 366 -12.82 0.67 -20.51
CA LYS A 366 -14.27 0.82 -20.60
C LYS A 366 -14.81 1.66 -19.45
N ILE A 367 -14.25 1.41 -18.27
CA ILE A 367 -14.60 2.03 -17.00
C ILE A 367 -13.29 2.28 -16.26
N THR A 368 -13.14 3.48 -15.70
CA THR A 368 -12.12 3.80 -14.71
C THR A 368 -12.81 4.49 -13.55
N GLU A 369 -12.65 3.98 -12.33
CA GLU A 369 -13.16 4.64 -11.12
C GLU A 369 -12.07 4.65 -10.03
N HIS A 370 -12.05 5.74 -9.25
CA HIS A 370 -11.08 5.98 -8.20
C HIS A 370 -11.81 6.23 -6.89
N PHE A 371 -11.58 5.39 -5.90
CA PHE A 371 -12.16 5.47 -4.57
C PHE A 371 -11.11 6.00 -3.60
N ALA A 372 -11.47 7.01 -2.82
CA ALA A 372 -10.53 7.60 -1.87
C ALA A 372 -11.23 8.09 -0.61
N HIS A 373 -10.55 7.98 0.52
CA HIS A 373 -10.94 8.70 1.73
C HIS A 373 -10.39 10.13 1.69
N LEU A 374 -11.21 11.12 2.01
CA LEU A 374 -10.79 12.52 2.01
C LEU A 374 -9.64 12.77 3.00
N ALA A 375 -9.62 12.03 4.11
CA ALA A 375 -8.63 12.16 5.18
C ALA A 375 -7.38 11.25 4.99
N ASP A 376 -7.36 10.38 3.99
CA ASP A 376 -6.22 9.50 3.73
C ASP A 376 -5.06 10.30 3.13
N PHE A 377 -3.93 10.36 3.84
CA PHE A 377 -2.74 11.09 3.42
C PHE A 377 -2.22 10.63 2.05
N VAL A 378 -2.17 9.32 1.80
CA VAL A 378 -1.64 8.79 0.53
C VAL A 378 -2.54 9.23 -0.63
N ALA A 379 -3.85 9.19 -0.44
CA ALA A 379 -4.80 9.69 -1.43
C ALA A 379 -4.71 11.23 -1.58
N ARG A 380 -4.51 11.98 -0.49
CA ARG A 380 -4.35 13.46 -0.49
C ARG A 380 -3.15 13.93 -1.29
N VAL A 381 -2.06 13.17 -1.26
CA VAL A 381 -0.87 13.42 -2.09
C VAL A 381 -1.18 13.17 -3.58
N GLY A 382 -2.12 12.27 -3.89
CA GLY A 382 -2.50 11.90 -5.25
C GLY A 382 -3.89 12.36 -5.67
N VAL A 383 -4.76 11.38 -5.94
CA VAL A 383 -6.10 11.61 -6.53
C VAL A 383 -6.94 12.63 -5.75
N VAL A 384 -6.81 12.71 -4.42
CA VAL A 384 -7.57 13.68 -3.62
C VAL A 384 -6.99 15.09 -3.75
N GLY A 385 -5.67 15.24 -3.91
CA GLY A 385 -5.04 16.54 -4.14
C GLY A 385 -5.27 17.07 -5.56
N HIS A 386 -5.23 16.17 -6.54
CA HIS A 386 -5.03 16.53 -7.94
C HIS A 386 -6.23 16.29 -8.87
N ARG A 387 -7.32 15.65 -8.43
CA ARG A 387 -8.48 15.35 -9.32
C ARG A 387 -9.13 16.55 -10.02
N TYR A 388 -8.93 17.76 -9.52
CA TYR A 388 -9.47 18.99 -10.13
C TYR A 388 -8.45 19.75 -10.97
N ASP A 389 -7.20 19.27 -11.04
CA ASP A 389 -6.21 19.89 -11.91
C ASP A 389 -6.62 19.63 -13.36
N GLN A 390 -6.54 20.68 -14.19
CA GLN A 390 -7.01 20.67 -15.57
C GLN A 390 -6.40 19.52 -16.39
N ASP A 391 -5.15 19.19 -16.10
CA ASP A 391 -4.41 18.15 -16.81
C ASP A 391 -4.24 16.89 -15.95
N SER A 392 -5.04 16.67 -14.91
CA SER A 392 -4.84 15.48 -14.06
C SER A 392 -5.15 14.15 -14.75
N GLY A 393 -5.92 14.16 -15.85
CA GLY A 393 -6.38 12.95 -16.52
C GLY A 393 -7.44 12.16 -15.75
N TYR A 394 -7.85 12.62 -14.56
CA TYR A 394 -9.00 12.09 -13.83
C TYR A 394 -10.31 12.59 -14.46
N GLY A 395 -11.28 11.70 -14.64
CA GLY A 395 -12.59 12.08 -15.17
C GLY A 395 -13.44 12.76 -14.09
N GLU A 396 -14.26 13.74 -14.49
CA GLU A 396 -15.11 14.50 -13.56
C GLU A 396 -16.03 13.63 -12.69
N GLN A 397 -16.47 12.49 -13.23
CA GLN A 397 -17.38 11.54 -12.57
C GLN A 397 -16.71 10.20 -12.25
N SER A 398 -15.38 10.11 -12.35
CA SER A 398 -14.65 8.87 -12.06
C SER A 398 -14.11 8.81 -10.63
N VAL A 399 -14.21 9.87 -9.83
CA VAL A 399 -13.64 9.91 -8.47
C VAL A 399 -14.74 9.91 -7.41
N PHE A 400 -14.75 8.88 -6.57
CA PHE A 400 -15.70 8.64 -5.50
C PHE A 400 -15.02 8.86 -4.15
N ILE A 401 -15.47 9.87 -3.41
CA ILE A 401 -14.85 10.29 -2.15
C ILE A 401 -15.67 9.79 -0.96
N SER A 402 -15.02 9.20 0.03
CA SER A 402 -15.61 9.03 1.37
C SER A 402 -15.20 10.21 2.26
N LYS A 403 -16.17 11.00 2.72
CA LYS A 403 -15.92 12.09 3.68
C LYS A 403 -15.67 11.58 5.11
N ASN A 404 -16.24 10.42 5.44
CA ASN A 404 -16.16 9.83 6.77
C ASN A 404 -15.05 8.80 6.90
N GLY A 405 -14.66 8.17 5.79
CA GLY A 405 -13.54 7.24 5.73
C GLY A 405 -12.23 7.90 6.19
N LYS A 406 -11.43 7.13 6.94
CA LYS A 406 -10.13 7.52 7.48
C LYS A 406 -9.14 6.40 7.25
N ALA A 407 -7.86 6.71 7.40
CA ALA A 407 -6.78 5.74 7.27
C ALA A 407 -6.76 5.03 5.89
N HIS A 408 -5.91 4.00 5.76
CA HIS A 408 -5.40 3.59 4.45
C HIS A 408 -5.33 2.09 4.16
N LEU A 409 -5.15 1.20 5.14
CA LEU A 409 -5.16 -0.26 4.90
C LEU A 409 -6.43 -0.74 4.14
N PHE A 410 -6.23 -1.57 3.12
CA PHE A 410 -7.31 -1.96 2.20
C PHE A 410 -8.40 -2.80 2.88
N GLY A 411 -8.02 -3.75 3.73
CA GLY A 411 -8.94 -4.64 4.45
C GLY A 411 -9.69 -3.93 5.57
N ALA A 412 -8.97 -3.19 6.40
CA ALA A 412 -9.44 -2.59 7.63
C ALA A 412 -10.11 -1.23 7.42
N HIS A 413 -9.75 -0.48 6.38
CA HIS A 413 -10.23 0.89 6.23
C HIS A 413 -11.09 1.08 4.98
N TYR A 414 -10.71 0.53 3.82
CA TYR A 414 -11.41 0.82 2.56
C TYR A 414 -12.67 -0.04 2.37
N PRO A 415 -13.88 0.53 2.42
CA PRO A 415 -15.12 -0.21 2.19
C PRO A 415 -15.30 -0.57 0.72
N LEU A 416 -15.94 -1.71 0.43
CA LEU A 416 -16.31 -2.14 -0.94
C LEU A 416 -17.82 -2.06 -1.15
N GLY A 417 -18.42 -0.92 -0.77
CA GLY A 417 -19.86 -0.69 -0.78
C GLY A 417 -20.18 0.76 -1.14
N ALA A 418 -21.24 0.94 -1.92
CA ALA A 418 -21.65 2.22 -2.50
C ALA A 418 -21.99 3.28 -1.45
N GLU A 419 -22.57 2.87 -0.32
CA GLU A 419 -23.02 3.72 0.78
C GLU A 419 -21.87 4.48 1.47
N ALA A 420 -20.64 3.98 1.35
CA ALA A 420 -19.49 4.60 1.98
C ALA A 420 -18.92 5.79 1.19
N TYR A 421 -19.36 5.99 -0.06
CA TYR A 421 -18.81 6.99 -0.96
C TYR A 421 -19.87 7.97 -1.44
N GLU A 422 -19.49 9.23 -1.61
CA GLU A 422 -20.34 10.22 -2.24
C GLU A 422 -20.66 9.81 -3.68
N ASN A 423 -21.95 9.80 -4.01
CA ASN A 423 -22.48 9.29 -5.28
C ASN A 423 -22.09 7.82 -5.56
N GLY A 424 -21.71 7.03 -4.55
CA GLY A 424 -21.23 5.66 -4.74
C GLY A 424 -22.27 4.73 -5.36
N THR A 425 -23.57 5.06 -5.31
CA THR A 425 -24.62 4.32 -6.04
C THR A 425 -24.47 4.39 -7.55
N ASN A 426 -23.70 5.35 -8.06
CA ASN A 426 -23.38 5.48 -9.49
C ASN A 426 -22.12 4.69 -9.87
N ALA A 427 -21.36 4.18 -8.90
CA ALA A 427 -20.12 3.46 -9.14
C ALA A 427 -20.40 2.06 -9.69
N LYS A 428 -19.83 1.77 -10.87
CA LYS A 428 -20.01 0.53 -11.61
C LYS A 428 -19.37 -0.66 -10.93
N LEU A 429 -18.31 -0.47 -10.14
CA LEU A 429 -17.76 -1.55 -9.33
C LEU A 429 -18.80 -2.13 -8.38
N PHE A 430 -19.56 -1.26 -7.71
CA PHE A 430 -20.46 -1.67 -6.65
C PHE A 430 -21.78 -2.28 -7.15
N GLU A 431 -22.07 -2.15 -8.45
CA GLU A 431 -23.15 -2.92 -9.11
C GLU A 431 -22.89 -4.44 -9.05
N ALA A 432 -21.63 -4.87 -8.89
CA ALA A 432 -21.26 -6.29 -8.83
C ALA A 432 -21.25 -6.89 -7.41
N VAL A 433 -21.54 -6.09 -6.38
CA VAL A 433 -21.60 -6.56 -4.98
C VAL A 433 -22.61 -7.70 -4.87
N GLY A 434 -22.29 -8.73 -4.08
CA GLY A 434 -23.15 -9.90 -3.92
C GLY A 434 -23.11 -10.89 -5.08
N GLY A 435 -22.17 -10.72 -6.03
CA GLY A 435 -22.00 -11.66 -7.15
C GLY A 435 -22.61 -11.21 -8.46
N GLU A 436 -23.24 -10.05 -8.51
CA GLU A 436 -23.94 -9.51 -9.68
C GLU A 436 -22.99 -9.16 -10.85
N GLU A 437 -23.55 -8.95 -12.04
CA GLU A 437 -22.75 -8.65 -13.22
C GLU A 437 -22.26 -7.21 -13.21
N ILE A 438 -20.94 -7.01 -13.28
CA ILE A 438 -20.34 -5.69 -13.49
C ILE A 438 -20.63 -5.19 -14.92
N ALA A 439 -21.04 -3.94 -15.10
CA ALA A 439 -21.37 -3.35 -16.41
C ALA A 439 -20.28 -3.57 -17.49
#